data_AF-A0A3D4DQH8-F1
#
_entry.id   AF-A0A3D4DQH8-F1
#
_cell.length_a   1.000
_cell.length_b   1.000
_cell.length_c   1.000
_cell.angle_alpha   90.00
_cell.angle_beta   90.00
_cell.angle_gamma   90.00
#
_symmetry.space_group_name_H-M   'P 1'
#
loop_
_entity.id
_entity.type
_entity.pdbx_description
1 polymer ?
#
loop_
_entity_poly.entity_id
_entity_poly.type
_entity_poly.pdbx_seq_one_letter_code
_entity_poly.pdbx_strand_id
1 'polypeptide(L)' 'ENPGTDIAVAQMTTNAPTANSKGLRLGSFDQIRTIIDEELEAVWAGDKSAEEALTSGVERGNQLLRRFEQANQ' A
#
# COMPACT_ATOMS: atom_id res chain seq x y z
N GLU A 1 23.51 -28.82 -2.62
CA GLU A 1 22.08 -28.45 -2.61
C GLU A 1 21.72 -27.98 -1.21
N ASN A 2 20.87 -26.95 -1.06
CA ASN A 2 20.51 -26.35 0.23
C ASN A 2 19.10 -26.82 0.64
N PRO A 3 18.95 -27.99 1.29
CA PRO A 3 17.65 -28.65 1.49
C PRO A 3 16.65 -27.90 2.39
N GLY A 4 17.04 -26.78 3.00
CA GLY A 4 16.16 -25.96 3.84
C GLY A 4 15.49 -24.79 3.10
N THR A 5 16.08 -24.29 2.01
CA THR A 5 15.57 -23.10 1.31
C THR A 5 14.27 -23.40 0.58
N ASP A 6 14.15 -24.61 0.03
CA ASP A 6 12.95 -25.04 -0.69
C ASP A 6 11.74 -25.20 0.23
N ILE A 7 11.97 -25.57 1.50
CA ILE A 7 10.91 -25.63 2.52
C ILE A 7 10.35 -24.23 2.79
N ALA A 8 11.20 -23.22 2.91
CA ALA A 8 10.75 -21.84 3.13
C ALA A 8 9.91 -21.31 1.95
N VAL A 9 10.34 -21.58 0.71
CA VAL A 9 9.58 -21.22 -0.50
C VAL A 9 8.24 -21.95 -0.52
N ALA A 10 8.25 -23.27 -0.32
CA ALA A 10 7.03 -24.08 -0.28
C ALA A 10 6.06 -23.58 0.81
N GLN A 11 6.55 -23.19 1.99
CA GLN A 11 5.74 -22.62 3.06
C GLN A 11 5.11 -21.28 2.67
N MET A 12 5.88 -20.36 2.07
CA MET A 12 5.34 -19.05 1.65
C MET A 12 4.36 -19.15 0.48
N THR A 13 4.47 -20.18 -0.37
CA THR A 13 3.60 -20.39 -1.53
C THR A 13 2.60 -21.53 -1.35
N THR A 14 2.42 -22.04 -0.12
CA THR A 14 1.59 -23.23 0.17
C THR A 14 0.17 -23.09 -0.38
N ASN A 15 -0.36 -21.87 -0.40
CA ASN A 15 -1.70 -21.58 -0.89
C ASN A 15 -1.67 -20.45 -1.92
N ALA A 16 -2.54 -20.55 -2.93
CA ALA A 16 -2.78 -19.43 -3.84
C ALA A 16 -3.28 -18.22 -3.03
N PRO A 17 -2.75 -17.00 -3.27
CA PRO A 17 -3.22 -15.81 -2.58
C PRO A 17 -4.71 -15.59 -2.82
N THR A 18 -5.46 -15.37 -1.74
CA THR A 18 -6.86 -14.93 -1.82
C THR A 18 -6.91 -13.43 -2.06
N ALA A 19 -8.11 -12.88 -2.31
CA ALA A 19 -8.28 -11.43 -2.41
C ALA A 19 -7.72 -10.66 -1.19
N ASN A 20 -7.75 -11.27 0.01
CA ASN A 20 -7.30 -10.66 1.25
C ASN A 20 -5.84 -10.96 1.60
N SER A 21 -5.21 -11.96 0.98
CA SER A 21 -3.79 -12.29 1.22
C SER A 21 -2.88 -11.92 0.06
N LYS A 22 -3.43 -11.42 -1.05
CA LYS A 22 -2.65 -10.91 -2.18
C LYS A 22 -2.04 -9.56 -1.84
N GLY A 23 -0.71 -9.51 -1.76
CA GLY A 23 0.01 -8.25 -1.67
C GLY A 23 -0.21 -7.37 -2.90
N LEU A 24 -0.52 -6.10 -2.68
CA LEU A 24 -0.58 -5.09 -3.73
C LEU A 24 0.76 -4.36 -3.78
N ARG A 25 1.35 -4.26 -4.98
CA ARG A 25 2.51 -3.40 -5.22
C ARG A 25 2.06 -2.19 -6.02
N LEU A 26 2.19 -1.02 -5.40
CA LEU A 26 1.83 0.25 -6.02
C LEU A 26 3.12 1.00 -6.37
N GLY A 27 3.14 1.65 -7.53
CA GLY A 27 4.16 2.64 -7.83
C GLY A 27 4.09 3.79 -6.85
N SER A 28 5.24 4.31 -6.43
CA SER A 28 5.33 5.40 -5.45
C SER A 28 4.71 5.09 -4.08
N PHE A 29 4.64 3.81 -3.67
CA PHE A 29 3.96 3.40 -2.44
C PHE A 29 4.51 4.07 -1.16
N ASP A 30 5.82 4.30 -1.07
CA ASP A 30 6.42 4.97 0.09
C ASP A 30 5.84 6.38 0.31
N GLN A 31 5.64 7.14 -0.78
CA GLN A 31 5.05 8.48 -0.73
C GLN A 31 3.55 8.42 -0.41
N ILE A 32 2.85 7.43 -0.94
CA ILE A 32 1.43 7.19 -0.62
C ILE A 32 1.27 6.86 0.87
N ARG A 33 2.21 6.13 1.46
CA ARG A 33 2.21 5.84 2.89
C ARG A 33 2.39 7.09 3.73
N THR A 34 3.32 7.98 3.36
CA THR A 34 3.47 9.28 4.04
C THR A 34 2.18 10.09 4.01
N ILE A 35 1.47 10.11 2.87
CA ILE A 35 0.16 10.77 2.77
C ILE A 35 -0.83 10.15 3.75
N ILE A 36 -0.93 8.82 3.81
CA ILE A 36 -1.85 8.12 4.72
C ILE A 36 -1.52 8.48 6.18
N ASP A 37 -0.24 8.50 6.54
CA ASP A 37 0.21 8.83 7.89
C ASP A 37 -0.17 10.28 8.25
N GLU A 38 0.07 11.25 7.36
CA GLU A 38 -0.33 12.67 7.55
C GLU A 38 -1.85 12.84 7.72
N GLU A 39 -2.65 12.15 6.91
CA GLU A 39 -4.11 12.22 7.01
C GLU A 39 -4.61 11.61 8.32
N LEU A 40 -4.02 10.51 8.77
CA LEU A 40 -4.35 9.91 10.06
C LEU A 40 -3.91 10.80 11.23
N GLU A 41 -2.73 11.41 11.17
CA GLU A 41 -2.27 12.39 12.15
C GLU A 41 -3.27 13.55 12.30
N ALA A 42 -3.81 14.07 11.19
CA ALA A 42 -4.83 15.11 11.22
C ALA A 42 -6.13 14.64 11.89
N VAL A 43 -6.51 13.36 11.77
CA VAL A 43 -7.65 12.80 12.51
C VAL A 43 -7.35 12.74 14.00
N TRP A 44 -6.15 12.29 14.39
CA TRP A 44 -5.76 12.20 15.80
C TRP A 44 -5.62 13.57 16.48
N ALA A 45 -5.19 14.58 15.72
CA ALA A 45 -5.13 15.97 16.17
C ALA A 45 -6.53 16.61 16.29
N GLY A 46 -7.56 16.01 15.70
CA GLY A 46 -8.91 16.56 15.65
C GLY A 46 -9.12 17.61 14.56
N ASP A 47 -8.17 17.77 13.64
CA ASP A 47 -8.22 18.75 12.54
C ASP A 47 -9.11 18.27 11.37
N LYS A 48 -9.28 16.96 11.21
CA LYS A 48 -10.15 16.36 10.19
C LYS A 48 -11.02 15.25 10.77
N SER A 49 -12.20 15.04 10.20
CA SER A 49 -12.95 13.80 10.43
C SER A 49 -12.26 12.62 9.73
N ALA A 50 -12.54 11.40 10.20
CA ALA A 50 -12.00 10.19 9.58
C ALA A 50 -12.41 10.06 8.11
N GLU A 51 -13.63 10.46 7.76
CA GLU A 51 -14.14 10.41 6.39
C GLU A 51 -13.41 11.39 5.48
N GLU A 52 -13.19 12.63 5.94
CA GLU A 52 -12.46 13.65 5.18
C GLU A 52 -11.00 13.26 4.96
N ALA A 53 -10.34 12.76 6.00
CA ALA A 53 -8.95 12.32 5.95
C ALA A 53 -8.76 11.17 4.95
N LEU A 54 -9.61 10.14 5.00
CA LEU A 54 -9.55 9.01 4.07
C LEU A 54 -9.85 9.44 2.63
N THR A 55 -10.85 10.31 2.44
CA THR A 55 -11.18 10.85 1.11
C THR A 55 -10.02 11.65 0.53
N SER A 56 -9.41 12.53 1.33
CA SER A 56 -8.24 13.32 0.92
C SER A 56 -7.03 12.43 0.63
N GLY A 57 -6.78 11.42 1.46
CA GLY A 57 -5.72 10.43 1.24
C GLY A 57 -5.88 9.67 -0.08
N VAL A 58 -7.11 9.25 -0.42
CA VAL A 58 -7.41 8.62 -1.72
C VAL A 58 -7.14 9.56 -2.89
N GLU A 59 -7.58 10.82 -2.80
CA GLU A 59 -7.37 11.83 -3.85
C GLU A 59 -5.87 12.07 -4.08
N ARG A 60 -5.13 12.37 -3.02
CA ARG A 60 -3.68 12.64 -3.06
C ARG A 60 -2.89 11.41 -3.54
N GLY A 61 -3.25 10.22 -3.07
CA GLY A 61 -2.63 8.96 -3.48
C GLY A 61 -2.85 8.64 -4.96
N ASN A 62 -4.08 8.83 -5.47
CA ASN A 62 -4.40 8.60 -6.88
C ASN A 62 -3.60 9.49 -7.83
N GLN A 63 -3.31 10.73 -7.43
CA GLN A 63 -2.45 11.63 -8.23
C GLN A 63 -1.04 11.05 -8.38
N LEU A 64 -0.46 10.46 -7.33
CA LEU A 64 0.85 9.82 -7.39
C LEU A 64 0.82 8.57 -8.28
N LEU A 65 -0.24 7.77 -8.21
CA LEU A 65 -0.41 6.61 -9.08
C LEU A 65 -0.45 7.00 -10.56
N ARG A 66 -1.18 8.08 -10.90
CA ARG A 66 -1.24 8.59 -12.28
C ARG A 66 0.10 9.15 -12.75
N ARG A 67 0.84 9.84 -11.89
CA ARG A 67 2.20 10.30 -12.21
C ARG A 67 3.14 9.14 -12.46
N PHE A 68 3.06 8.08 -11.64
CA PHE A 68 3.86 6.88 -11.82
C PHE A 68 3.51 6.16 -13.13
N GLU A 69 2.22 6.02 -13.45
CA GLU A 69 1.74 5.46 -14.72
C GLU A 69 2.32 6.21 -15.92
N GLN A 70 2.26 7.55 -15.91
CA GLN A 70 2.80 8.40 -16.98
C GLN A 70 4.32 8.30 -17.12
N ALA A 71 5.05 8.18 -16.01
CA ALA A 71 6.52 8.09 -16.02
C ALA A 71 7.05 6.73 -16.50
N ASN A 72 6.21 5.70 -16.52
CA ASN A 72 6.56 4.33 -16.93
C ASN A 72 5.80 3.85 -18.18
N GLN A 73 5.16 4.78 -18.91
CA GLN A 73 4.73 4.58 -20.29
C GLN A 73 5.90 4.79 -21.25
#